data_AF-A0A914PJT6-F1
#
_entry.id   AF-A0A914PJT6-F1
#
_cell.length_a   1.000
_cell.length_b   1.000
_cell.length_c   1.000
_cell.angle_alpha   90.00
_cell.angle_beta   90.00
_cell.angle_gamma   90.00
#
_symmetry.space_group_name_H-M   'P 1'
#
loop_
_entity.id
_entity.type
_entity.pdbx_description
1 polymer ?
#
loop_
_entity_poly.entity_id
_entity_poly.type
_entity_poly.pdbx_seq_one_letter_code
_entity_poly.pdbx_strand_id
1 'polypeptide(L)'
;MRHKAEYSAFDSKRIIGKTFDRVAVDSLWPFKIKNSNGNVLLEIKTYEEGSTLKRPEEISAELLKHIKTYTEEYQGKILTDAVITIPSKFSTEQKQATKTAAELAGWQKIHFLPEPVAAAFAYFSEMKIPNQSNIFICDCGGDICIAKVVNEQIVVLNFDNDSYLGGRDFDKVLFNHFNAILKHKYNVEIKEGNKKYVLSQKCKDVKHNLSATLEDW
;
A
#
# COMPACT_ATOMS: atom_id res chain seq x y z
N MET A 1 24.23 -6.84 3.87
CA MET A 1 24.18 -5.93 2.71
C MET A 1 23.60 -4.60 3.15
N ARG A 2 24.22 -3.46 2.81
CA ARG A 2 23.59 -2.15 3.06
C ARG A 2 22.44 -2.00 2.07
N HIS A 3 21.19 -2.13 2.52
CA HIS A 3 20.01 -1.80 1.71
C HIS A 3 20.10 -0.32 1.32
N LYS A 4 20.46 -0.06 0.06
CA LYS A 4 20.47 1.29 -0.50
C LYS A 4 19.08 1.59 -1.02
N ALA A 5 18.50 2.71 -0.56
CA ALA A 5 17.12 3.08 -0.87
C ALA A 5 16.83 3.16 -2.38
N GLU A 6 17.83 3.55 -3.18
CA GLU A 6 17.71 3.70 -4.64
C GLU A 6 17.45 2.39 -5.42
N TYR A 7 17.60 1.23 -4.77
CA TYR A 7 17.30 -0.10 -5.34
C TYR A 7 15.95 -0.65 -4.86
N SER A 8 15.13 0.16 -4.18
CA SER A 8 13.85 -0.27 -3.62
C SER A 8 12.71 0.52 -4.25
N ALA A 9 11.75 -0.18 -4.83
CA ALA A 9 10.47 0.38 -5.24
C ALA A 9 9.38 -0.05 -4.26
N PHE A 10 8.55 0.89 -3.85
CA PHE A 10 7.43 0.66 -2.93
C PHE A 10 6.31 1.65 -3.28
N ASP A 11 5.14 1.47 -2.66
CA ASP A 11 3.95 2.30 -2.91
C ASP A 11 3.39 2.28 -4.32
N SER A 12 3.66 1.22 -5.09
CA SER A 12 3.06 1.06 -6.41
C SER A 12 1.53 1.17 -6.36
N LYS A 13 0.86 0.72 -5.29
CA LYS A 13 -0.59 0.90 -5.06
C LYS A 13 -1.05 2.36 -5.08
N ARG A 14 -0.21 3.33 -4.68
CA ARG A 14 -0.56 4.77 -4.73
C ARG A 14 -0.42 5.37 -6.13
N ILE A 15 0.26 4.68 -7.04
CA ILE A 15 0.66 5.17 -8.36
C ILE A 15 -0.09 4.43 -9.48
N ILE A 16 -0.43 3.16 -9.26
CA ILE A 16 -1.05 2.27 -10.25
C ILE A 16 -2.35 2.87 -10.82
N GLY A 17 -2.48 2.82 -12.15
CA GLY A 17 -3.62 3.34 -12.91
C GLY A 17 -3.78 4.86 -12.89
N LYS A 18 -2.82 5.63 -12.33
CA LYS A 18 -2.83 7.10 -12.39
C LYS A 18 -2.02 7.61 -13.58
N THR A 19 -2.43 8.76 -14.10
CA THR A 19 -1.62 9.56 -15.03
C THR A 19 -0.54 10.32 -14.28
N PHE A 20 0.53 10.71 -14.97
CA PHE A 20 1.66 11.41 -14.38
C PHE A 20 1.25 12.66 -13.60
N ASP A 21 0.33 13.46 -14.15
CA ASP A 21 -0.15 14.71 -13.51
C ASP A 21 -0.98 14.48 -12.24
N ARG A 22 -1.54 13.27 -12.06
CA ARG A 22 -2.31 12.90 -10.87
C ARG A 22 -1.49 12.21 -9.80
N VAL A 23 -0.20 11.97 -10.06
CA VAL A 23 0.71 11.43 -9.05
C VAL A 23 1.30 12.57 -8.24
N ALA A 24 0.86 12.67 -6.98
CA ALA A 24 1.56 13.49 -6.00
C ALA A 24 2.92 12.83 -5.71
N VAL A 25 4.01 13.46 -6.18
CA VAL A 25 5.36 12.97 -5.93
C VAL A 25 5.65 13.03 -4.44
N ASP A 26 5.80 11.88 -3.81
CA ASP A 26 6.18 11.79 -2.40
C ASP A 26 7.69 11.99 -2.27
N SER A 27 8.08 13.00 -1.50
CA SER A 27 9.48 13.31 -1.23
C SER A 27 10.23 12.19 -0.47
N LEU A 28 9.51 11.19 0.03
CA LEU A 28 10.05 10.01 0.71
C LEU A 28 10.41 8.87 -0.25
N TRP A 29 10.00 8.92 -1.52
CA TRP A 29 10.36 7.92 -2.52
C TRP A 29 11.84 8.04 -2.91
N PRO A 30 12.61 6.94 -2.86
CA PRO A 30 14.02 6.95 -3.26
C PRO A 30 14.24 6.70 -4.75
N PHE A 31 13.16 6.42 -5.49
CA PHE A 31 13.14 6.25 -6.93
C PHE A 31 12.57 7.51 -7.61
N LYS A 32 12.93 7.71 -8.87
CA LYS A 32 12.40 8.83 -9.67
C LYS A 32 11.16 8.38 -10.42
N ILE A 33 10.25 9.31 -10.64
CA ILE A 33 9.11 9.10 -11.51
C ILE A 33 9.35 9.85 -12.82
N LYS A 34 9.13 9.16 -13.94
CA LYS A 34 9.24 9.70 -15.30
C LYS A 34 7.87 9.72 -15.97
N ASN A 35 7.66 10.74 -16.79
CA ASN A 35 6.51 10.85 -17.66
C ASN A 35 6.86 10.20 -19.01
N SER A 36 6.02 9.28 -19.46
CA SER A 36 6.05 8.76 -20.83
C SER A 36 4.67 8.89 -21.45
N ASN A 37 4.48 9.91 -22.28
CA ASN A 37 3.21 10.22 -22.96
C ASN A 37 2.00 10.28 -21.99
N GLY A 38 2.16 10.90 -20.82
CA GLY A 38 1.14 11.01 -19.78
C GLY A 38 1.09 9.83 -18.81
N ASN A 39 1.79 8.74 -19.09
CA ASN A 39 1.89 7.57 -18.22
C ASN A 39 3.03 7.70 -17.22
N VAL A 40 2.87 7.00 -16.10
CA VAL A 40 3.84 6.98 -15.00
C VAL A 40 4.83 5.83 -15.21
N LEU A 41 6.12 6.12 -15.17
CA LEU A 41 7.20 5.13 -15.11
C LEU A 41 8.05 5.37 -13.86
N LEU A 42 8.44 4.30 -13.17
CA LEU A 42 9.37 4.31 -12.05
C LEU A 42 10.77 4.00 -12.59
N GLU A 43 11.73 4.89 -12.36
CA GLU A 43 13.15 4.67 -12.63
C GLU A 43 13.80 4.03 -11.41
N ILE A 44 14.15 2.76 -11.53
CA ILE A 44 14.65 1.92 -10.43
C ILE A 44 16.06 1.48 -10.76
N LYS A 45 16.98 1.59 -9.80
CA LYS A 45 18.32 1.05 -9.99
C LYS A 45 18.34 -0.46 -9.82
N THR A 46 19.01 -1.14 -10.73
CA THR A 46 19.27 -2.58 -10.66
C THR A 46 20.77 -2.81 -10.50
N TYR A 47 21.14 -3.94 -9.90
CA TYR A 47 22.56 -4.28 -9.73
C TYR A 47 23.24 -4.58 -11.08
N GLU A 48 22.47 -5.01 -12.08
CA GLU A 48 22.98 -5.50 -13.36
C GLU A 48 22.92 -4.47 -14.49
N GLU A 49 21.88 -3.62 -14.55
CA GLU A 49 21.60 -2.75 -15.71
C GLU A 49 21.70 -1.25 -15.37
N GLY A 50 22.19 -0.91 -14.18
CA GLY A 50 22.29 0.48 -13.71
C GLY A 50 20.93 1.08 -13.33
N SER A 51 20.05 1.33 -14.31
CA SER A 51 18.68 1.83 -14.09
C SER A 51 17.70 1.31 -15.14
N THR A 52 16.53 0.88 -14.71
CA THR A 52 15.44 0.42 -15.57
C THR A 52 14.18 1.26 -15.36
N LEU A 53 13.36 1.36 -16.40
CA LEU A 53 12.04 1.99 -16.31
C LEU A 53 10.98 0.90 -16.21
N LYS A 54 10.17 0.96 -15.16
CA LYS A 54 9.09 0.01 -14.91
C LYS A 54 7.76 0.74 -14.72
N ARG A 55 6.70 0.16 -15.27
CA ARG A 55 5.34 0.64 -14.99
C ARG A 55 4.91 0.21 -13.59
N PRO A 56 4.01 0.95 -12.91
CA PRO A 56 3.50 0.57 -11.60
C PRO A 56 2.93 -0.85 -11.55
N GLU A 57 2.26 -1.29 -12.62
CA GLU A 57 1.72 -2.65 -12.74
C GLU A 57 2.80 -3.73 -12.79
N GLU A 58 3.98 -3.46 -13.37
CA GLU A 58 5.10 -4.41 -13.37
C GLU A 58 5.66 -4.59 -11.95
N ILE A 59 5.75 -3.50 -11.18
CA ILE A 59 6.19 -3.56 -9.78
C ILE A 59 5.19 -4.34 -8.92
N SER A 60 3.89 -4.09 -9.12
CA SER A 60 2.86 -4.87 -8.44
C SER A 60 2.84 -6.34 -8.90
N ALA A 61 3.17 -6.63 -10.16
CA ALA A 61 3.26 -8.00 -10.67
C ALA A 61 4.36 -8.80 -9.97
N GLU A 62 5.55 -8.22 -9.75
CA GLU A 62 6.63 -8.89 -9.01
C GLU A 62 6.19 -9.29 -7.58
N LEU A 63 5.45 -8.41 -6.88
CA LEU A 63 4.89 -8.74 -5.58
C LEU A 63 3.86 -9.88 -5.66
N LEU A 64 2.91 -9.80 -6.60
CA LEU A 64 1.88 -10.82 -6.78
C LEU A 64 2.47 -12.17 -7.19
N LYS A 65 3.52 -12.16 -8.00
CA LYS A 65 4.27 -13.36 -8.41
C LYS A 65 4.98 -13.99 -7.22
N HIS A 66 5.63 -13.18 -6.38
CA HIS A 66 6.25 -13.66 -5.16
C HIS A 66 5.24 -14.32 -4.21
N ILE A 67 4.09 -13.68 -3.98
CA ILE A 67 3.00 -14.25 -3.17
C ILE A 67 2.51 -15.57 -3.75
N LYS A 68 2.31 -15.63 -5.08
CA LYS A 68 1.90 -16.84 -5.79
C LYS A 68 2.91 -17.98 -5.56
N THR A 69 4.17 -17.76 -5.92
CA THR A 69 5.24 -18.77 -5.81
C THR A 69 5.37 -19.28 -4.37
N TYR A 70 5.42 -18.36 -3.39
CA TYR A 70 5.48 -18.73 -1.98
C TYR A 70 4.31 -19.63 -1.55
N THR A 71 3.09 -19.28 -1.99
CA THR A 71 1.89 -20.05 -1.63
C THR A 71 1.83 -21.39 -2.35
N GLU A 72 2.25 -21.45 -3.62
CA GLU A 72 2.34 -22.70 -4.39
C GLU A 72 3.34 -23.68 -3.79
N GLU A 73 4.51 -23.19 -3.37
CA GLU A 73 5.53 -23.97 -2.65
C GLU A 73 4.99 -24.48 -1.31
N TYR A 74 4.31 -23.63 -0.55
CA TYR A 74 3.71 -24.01 0.72
C TYR A 74 2.58 -25.05 0.59
N GLN A 75 1.74 -24.93 -0.44
CA GLN A 75 0.59 -25.80 -0.66
C GLN A 75 0.91 -27.04 -1.52
N GLY A 76 2.08 -27.08 -2.18
CA GLY A 76 2.48 -28.16 -3.08
C GLY A 76 1.62 -28.28 -4.34
N LYS A 77 0.97 -27.21 -4.78
CA LYS A 77 0.08 -27.21 -5.96
C LYS A 77 0.13 -25.88 -6.70
N ILE A 78 -0.15 -25.92 -8.00
CA ILE A 78 -0.28 -24.74 -8.85
C ILE A 78 -1.58 -24.01 -8.50
N LEU A 79 -1.51 -22.69 -8.36
CA LEU A 79 -2.66 -21.83 -8.12
C LEU A 79 -2.97 -21.06 -9.40
N THR A 80 -4.21 -21.15 -9.90
CA THR A 80 -4.61 -20.51 -11.16
C THR A 80 -5.37 -19.22 -10.94
N ASP A 81 -6.19 -19.17 -9.90
CA ASP A 81 -7.18 -18.12 -9.68
C ASP A 81 -6.98 -17.46 -8.31
N ALA A 82 -7.35 -16.18 -8.21
CA ALA A 82 -7.20 -15.41 -6.97
C ALA A 82 -8.36 -14.44 -6.74
N VAL A 83 -8.62 -14.16 -5.46
CA VAL A 83 -9.38 -12.99 -5.04
C VAL A 83 -8.37 -11.93 -4.59
N ILE A 84 -8.43 -10.75 -5.20
CA ILE A 84 -7.52 -9.64 -4.89
C ILE A 84 -8.34 -8.51 -4.27
N THR A 85 -7.93 -8.06 -3.09
CA THR A 85 -8.59 -6.92 -2.45
C THR A 85 -8.19 -5.60 -3.09
N ILE A 86 -9.14 -4.67 -3.19
CA ILE A 86 -8.90 -3.32 -3.72
C ILE A 86 -9.62 -2.26 -2.88
N PRO A 87 -9.12 -1.01 -2.83
CA PRO A 87 -9.86 0.08 -2.22
C PRO A 87 -11.19 0.32 -2.92
N SER A 88 -12.23 0.65 -2.16
CA SER A 88 -13.59 0.87 -2.69
C SER A 88 -13.66 1.96 -3.76
N LYS A 89 -12.83 3.02 -3.64
CA LYS A 89 -12.78 4.16 -4.55
C LYS A 89 -11.81 3.98 -5.74
N PHE A 90 -11.23 2.80 -5.96
CA PHE A 90 -10.38 2.57 -7.14
C PHE A 90 -11.14 2.82 -8.45
N SER A 91 -10.56 3.64 -9.34
CA SER A 91 -11.13 3.91 -10.66
C SER A 91 -11.06 2.68 -11.56
N THR A 92 -11.77 2.73 -12.70
CA THR A 92 -11.73 1.67 -13.72
C THR A 92 -10.29 1.42 -14.20
N GLU A 93 -9.50 2.48 -14.40
CA GLU A 93 -8.12 2.42 -14.84
C GLU A 93 -7.22 1.76 -13.78
N GLN A 94 -7.44 2.06 -12.50
CA GLN A 94 -6.71 1.43 -11.40
C GLN A 94 -7.03 -0.05 -11.28
N LYS A 95 -8.31 -0.42 -11.37
CA LYS A 95 -8.75 -1.83 -11.39
C LYS A 95 -8.14 -2.58 -12.58
N GLN A 96 -8.15 -1.97 -13.76
CA GLN A 96 -7.57 -2.57 -14.96
C GLN A 96 -6.05 -2.74 -14.84
N ALA A 97 -5.34 -1.74 -14.32
CA ALA A 97 -3.90 -1.84 -14.09
C ALA A 97 -3.55 -2.90 -13.03
N THR A 98 -4.33 -3.03 -11.94
CA THR A 98 -4.17 -4.13 -10.98
C THR A 98 -4.47 -5.50 -11.62
N LYS A 99 -5.44 -5.58 -12.52
CA LYS A 99 -5.72 -6.81 -13.28
C LYS A 99 -4.54 -7.20 -14.16
N THR A 100 -3.98 -6.25 -14.90
CA THR A 100 -2.78 -6.46 -15.71
C THR A 100 -1.59 -6.90 -14.85
N ALA A 101 -1.41 -6.32 -13.65
CA ALA A 101 -0.38 -6.78 -12.71
C ALA A 101 -0.57 -8.25 -12.30
N ALA A 102 -1.81 -8.68 -12.07
CA ALA A 102 -2.12 -10.06 -11.73
C ALA A 102 -1.90 -11.02 -12.91
N GLU A 103 -2.27 -10.63 -14.12
CA GLU A 103 -2.01 -11.40 -15.35
C GLU A 103 -0.50 -11.57 -15.60
N LEU A 104 0.29 -10.51 -15.43
CA LEU A 104 1.76 -10.55 -15.51
C LEU A 104 2.38 -11.47 -14.44
N ALA A 105 1.74 -11.59 -13.28
CA ALA A 105 2.12 -12.52 -12.22
C ALA A 105 1.68 -13.98 -12.49
N GLY A 106 0.97 -14.23 -13.60
CA GLY A 106 0.53 -15.56 -14.02
C GLY A 106 -0.80 -16.02 -13.41
N TRP A 107 -1.62 -15.11 -12.87
CA TRP A 107 -3.00 -15.42 -12.46
C TRP A 107 -3.93 -15.43 -13.69
N GLN A 108 -4.76 -16.46 -13.82
CA GLN A 108 -5.64 -16.65 -14.97
C GLN A 108 -7.00 -15.96 -14.80
N LYS A 109 -7.62 -16.12 -13.63
CA LYS A 109 -8.85 -15.41 -13.28
C LYS A 109 -8.67 -14.71 -11.96
N ILE A 110 -9.12 -13.47 -11.93
CA ILE A 110 -9.17 -12.69 -10.70
C ILE A 110 -10.58 -12.18 -10.43
N HIS A 111 -10.93 -12.18 -9.15
CA HIS A 111 -12.10 -11.48 -8.65
C HIS A 111 -11.63 -10.37 -7.73
N PHE A 112 -12.11 -9.15 -8.00
CA PHE A 112 -11.85 -8.04 -7.09
C PHE A 112 -12.85 -8.05 -5.95
N LEU A 113 -12.34 -7.92 -4.74
CA LEU A 113 -13.13 -7.77 -3.52
C LEU A 113 -12.82 -6.41 -2.89
N PRO A 114 -13.79 -5.52 -2.68
CA PRO A 114 -13.52 -4.29 -1.95
C PRO A 114 -12.98 -4.59 -0.55
N GLU A 115 -11.91 -3.92 -0.15
CA GLU A 115 -11.24 -4.07 1.14
C GLU A 115 -12.20 -4.02 2.35
N PRO A 116 -13.12 -3.03 2.47
CA PRO A 116 -14.05 -3.04 3.59
C PRO A 116 -15.04 -4.21 3.54
N VAL A 117 -15.42 -4.69 2.36
CA VAL A 117 -16.29 -5.88 2.26
C VAL A 117 -15.55 -7.13 2.72
N ALA A 118 -14.26 -7.27 2.39
CA ALA A 118 -13.41 -8.35 2.88
C ALA A 118 -13.31 -8.33 4.41
N ALA A 119 -13.10 -7.15 5.01
CA ALA A 119 -13.03 -6.98 6.46
C ALA A 119 -14.37 -7.33 7.15
N ALA A 120 -15.50 -6.86 6.62
CA ALA A 120 -16.83 -7.22 7.13
C ALA A 120 -17.11 -8.71 7.02
N PHE A 121 -16.70 -9.34 5.91
CA PHE A 121 -16.87 -10.78 5.71
C PHE A 121 -16.06 -11.58 6.72
N ALA A 122 -14.79 -11.21 6.95
CA ALA A 122 -13.95 -11.84 7.97
C ALA A 122 -14.57 -11.68 9.36
N TYR A 123 -14.96 -10.46 9.74
CA TYR A 123 -15.60 -10.20 11.03
C TYR A 123 -16.90 -11.00 11.22
N PHE A 124 -17.77 -11.03 10.21
CA PHE A 124 -19.01 -11.81 10.25
C PHE A 124 -18.75 -13.31 10.42
N SER A 125 -17.80 -13.87 9.65
CA SER A 125 -17.45 -15.29 9.66
C SER A 125 -16.79 -15.71 10.99
N GLU A 126 -15.85 -14.92 11.50
CA GLU A 126 -15.08 -15.24 12.70
C GLU A 126 -15.88 -15.01 14.00
N MET A 127 -16.58 -13.89 14.09
CA MET A 127 -17.28 -13.50 15.32
C MET A 127 -18.72 -14.03 15.41
N LYS A 128 -19.23 -14.66 14.34
CA LYS A 128 -20.59 -15.23 14.26
C LYS A 128 -21.68 -14.24 14.71
N ILE A 129 -21.53 -12.98 14.33
CA ILE A 129 -22.49 -11.93 14.71
C ILE A 129 -23.88 -12.24 14.10
N PRO A 130 -24.99 -11.83 14.75
CA PRO A 130 -26.32 -12.11 14.27
C PRO A 130 -26.59 -11.56 12.86
N ASN A 131 -27.43 -12.26 12.10
CA ASN A 131 -28.00 -11.71 10.87
C ASN A 131 -28.73 -10.39 11.17
N GLN A 132 -28.77 -9.46 10.22
CA GLN A 132 -29.28 -8.08 10.37
C GLN A 132 -28.43 -7.10 11.19
N SER A 133 -27.24 -7.51 11.65
CA SER A 133 -26.30 -6.61 12.33
C SER A 133 -25.77 -5.53 11.38
N ASN A 134 -25.66 -4.30 11.90
CA ASN A 134 -24.91 -3.23 11.25
C ASN A 134 -23.44 -3.35 11.68
N ILE A 135 -22.52 -3.19 10.73
CA ILE A 135 -21.07 -3.23 10.93
C ILE A 135 -20.51 -1.86 10.55
N PHE A 136 -19.75 -1.26 11.45
CA PHE A 136 -18.91 -0.11 11.14
C PHE A 136 -17.47 -0.57 10.99
N ILE A 137 -16.87 -0.23 9.85
CA ILE A 137 -15.53 -0.64 9.46
C ILE A 137 -14.70 0.62 9.36
N CYS A 138 -13.60 0.64 10.10
CA CYS A 138 -12.60 1.69 10.06
C CYS A 138 -11.27 1.07 9.66
N ASP A 139 -10.85 1.32 8.43
CA ASP A 139 -9.48 1.08 8.01
C ASP A 139 -8.69 2.38 8.22
N CYS A 140 -7.82 2.39 9.23
CA CYS A 140 -6.98 3.54 9.59
C CYS A 140 -5.95 3.92 8.49
N GLY A 141 -6.03 3.33 7.30
CA GLY A 141 -5.50 3.85 6.04
C GLY A 141 -6.36 4.90 5.34
N GLY A 142 -7.47 5.34 5.94
CA GLY A 142 -8.30 6.45 5.46
C GLY A 142 -9.71 6.05 5.01
N ASP A 143 -10.02 4.75 4.92
CA ASP A 143 -11.32 4.23 4.47
C ASP A 143 -12.26 3.94 5.64
N ILE A 144 -13.49 4.44 5.57
CA ILE A 144 -14.59 4.10 6.48
C ILE A 144 -15.75 3.49 5.69
N CYS A 145 -16.41 2.50 6.26
CA CYS A 145 -17.54 1.82 5.62
C CYS A 145 -18.59 1.42 6.65
N ILE A 146 -19.87 1.64 6.32
CA ILE A 146 -21.00 1.09 7.04
C ILE A 146 -21.57 -0.02 6.17
N ALA A 147 -21.65 -1.22 6.72
CA ALA A 147 -22.25 -2.38 6.08
C ALA A 147 -23.33 -2.99 6.96
N LYS A 148 -24.17 -3.82 6.36
CA LYS A 148 -25.19 -4.61 7.06
C LYS A 148 -25.12 -6.06 6.62
N VAL A 149 -25.24 -6.97 7.57
CA VAL A 149 -25.42 -8.39 7.29
C VAL A 149 -26.88 -8.61 6.94
N VAL A 150 -27.19 -9.09 5.74
CA VAL A 150 -28.56 -9.43 5.32
C VAL A 150 -28.53 -10.80 4.66
N ASN A 151 -29.23 -11.76 5.25
CA ASN A 151 -29.29 -13.14 4.74
C ASN A 151 -27.90 -13.73 4.52
N GLU A 152 -27.00 -13.56 5.51
CA GLU A 152 -25.60 -14.01 5.48
C GLU A 152 -24.73 -13.32 4.39
N GLN A 153 -25.26 -12.28 3.74
CA GLN A 153 -24.52 -11.46 2.78
C GLN A 153 -24.15 -10.11 3.39
N ILE A 154 -23.00 -9.58 2.99
CA ILE A 154 -22.56 -8.24 3.36
C ILE A 154 -23.09 -7.23 2.34
N VAL A 155 -23.96 -6.32 2.78
CA VAL A 155 -24.47 -5.21 1.97
C VAL A 155 -23.81 -3.92 2.44
N VAL A 156 -23.06 -3.27 1.57
CA VAL A 156 -22.49 -1.95 1.84
C VAL A 156 -23.60 -0.91 1.80
N LEU A 157 -23.78 -0.17 2.90
CA LEU A 157 -24.77 0.90 3.00
C LEU A 157 -24.16 2.24 2.60
N ASN A 158 -22.94 2.52 3.08
CA ASN A 158 -22.23 3.75 2.76
C ASN A 158 -20.72 3.55 2.93
N PHE A 159 -19.93 4.36 2.23
CA PHE A 159 -18.49 4.38 2.39
C PHE A 159 -17.98 5.80 2.21
N ASP A 160 -16.91 6.13 2.93
CA ASP A 160 -16.13 7.34 2.67
C ASP A 160 -14.63 7.04 2.81
N ASN A 161 -13.80 7.92 2.28
CA ASN A 161 -12.35 7.73 2.26
C ASN A 161 -11.62 9.06 2.13
N ASP A 162 -10.55 9.23 2.90
CA ASP A 162 -9.44 10.14 2.61
C ASP A 162 -8.24 9.39 1.99
N SER A 163 -8.13 9.45 0.65
CA SER A 163 -7.03 8.78 -0.09
C SER A 163 -5.64 9.36 0.19
N TYR A 164 -5.54 10.46 0.94
CA TYR A 164 -4.29 11.11 1.32
C TYR A 164 -3.91 10.91 2.78
N LEU A 165 -4.73 10.22 3.58
CA LEU A 165 -4.44 9.91 4.96
C LEU A 165 -3.90 8.48 5.10
N GLY A 166 -3.08 8.23 6.12
CA GLY A 166 -2.69 6.89 6.52
C GLY A 166 -1.39 6.85 7.32
N GLY A 167 -0.86 5.63 7.47
CA GLY A 167 0.34 5.36 8.27
C GLY A 167 1.54 6.26 7.99
N ARG A 168 1.71 6.68 6.73
CA ARG A 168 2.84 7.51 6.28
C ARG A 168 2.71 8.98 6.66
N ASP A 169 1.50 9.48 6.79
CA ASP A 169 1.28 10.86 7.19
C ASP A 169 1.68 11.05 8.66
N PHE A 170 1.42 10.03 9.50
CA PHE A 170 1.98 9.97 10.85
C PHE A 170 3.51 9.86 10.86
N ASP A 171 4.10 9.04 9.98
CA ASP A 171 5.56 8.95 9.83
C ASP A 171 6.17 10.30 9.45
N LYS A 172 5.50 11.08 8.59
CA LYS A 172 5.92 12.41 8.17
C LYS A 172 5.84 13.43 9.30
N VAL A 173 4.81 13.36 10.15
CA VAL A 173 4.72 14.20 11.36
C VAL A 173 5.91 13.94 12.28
N LEU A 174 6.22 12.67 12.56
CA LEU A 174 7.39 12.28 13.36
C LEU A 174 8.70 12.73 12.70
N PHE A 175 8.84 12.54 11.39
CA PHE A 175 10.02 12.99 10.65
C PHE A 175 10.24 14.49 10.81
N ASN A 176 9.20 15.31 10.62
CA ASN A 176 9.31 16.76 10.74
C ASN A 176 9.68 17.17 12.17
N HIS A 177 9.09 16.53 13.18
CA HIS A 177 9.41 16.75 14.58
C HIS A 177 10.90 16.48 14.88
N PHE A 178 11.41 15.31 14.52
CA PHE A 178 12.81 14.95 14.76
C PHE A 178 13.78 15.79 13.94
N ASN A 179 13.44 16.13 12.70
CA ASN A 179 14.26 17.01 11.87
C ASN A 179 14.39 18.42 12.47
N ALA A 180 13.30 18.95 13.07
CA ALA A 180 13.34 20.22 13.79
C ALA A 180 14.24 20.15 15.04
N ILE A 181 14.20 19.05 15.80
CA ILE A 181 15.09 18.82 16.95
C ILE A 181 16.56 18.76 16.51
N LEU A 182 16.86 18.05 15.43
CA LEU A 182 18.23 17.95 14.90
C LEU A 182 18.77 19.32 14.49
N LYS A 183 17.93 20.14 13.85
CA LYS A 183 18.27 21.50 13.46
C LYS A 183 18.55 22.37 14.69
N HIS A 184 17.70 22.30 15.71
CA HIS A 184 17.84 23.13 16.90
C HIS A 184 19.04 22.72 17.79
N LYS A 185 19.21 21.42 18.06
CA LYS A 185 20.23 20.93 19.01
C LYS A 185 21.62 20.75 18.38
N TYR A 186 21.67 20.39 17.10
CA TYR A 186 22.92 19.99 16.44
C TYR A 186 23.24 20.81 15.17
N ASN A 187 22.39 21.78 14.80
CA ASN A 187 22.51 22.54 13.56
C ASN A 187 22.59 21.65 12.30
N VAL A 188 21.89 20.51 12.33
CA VAL A 188 21.82 19.55 11.22
C VAL A 188 20.41 19.53 10.66
N GLU A 189 20.26 19.77 9.36
CA GLU A 189 18.97 19.69 8.65
C GLU A 189 19.02 18.59 7.59
N ILE A 190 18.09 17.63 7.66
CA ILE A 190 17.98 16.52 6.70
C ILE A 190 16.91 16.86 5.68
N LYS A 191 17.32 17.09 4.42
CA LYS A 191 16.40 17.47 3.32
C LYS A 191 16.16 16.34 2.32
N GLU A 192 17.21 15.59 1.99
CA GLU A 192 17.20 14.62 0.91
C GLU A 192 18.23 13.49 1.11
N GLY A 193 18.22 12.53 0.18
CA GLY A 193 19.20 11.46 0.11
C GLY A 193 19.05 10.38 1.20
N ASN A 194 20.11 9.58 1.35
CA ASN A 194 20.07 8.40 2.21
C ASN A 194 19.77 8.72 3.69
N LYS A 195 20.21 9.87 4.20
CA LYS A 195 19.93 10.29 5.59
C LYS A 195 18.43 10.49 5.81
N LYS A 196 17.71 11.06 4.85
CA LYS A 196 16.26 11.22 4.90
C LYS A 196 15.56 9.87 4.96
N TYR A 197 15.95 8.94 4.09
CA TYR A 197 15.41 7.58 4.08
C TYR A 197 15.62 6.88 5.43
N VAL A 198 16.85 6.93 5.97
CA VAL A 198 17.17 6.31 7.27
C VAL A 198 16.34 6.91 8.40
N LEU A 199 16.24 8.24 8.50
CA LEU A 199 15.41 8.88 9.51
C LEU A 199 13.92 8.50 9.36
N SER A 200 13.43 8.41 8.12
CA SER A 200 12.03 8.01 7.85
C SER A 200 11.75 6.58 8.30
N GLN A 201 12.67 5.63 8.07
CA GLN A 201 12.55 4.27 8.60
C GLN A 201 12.56 4.27 10.13
N LYS A 202 13.43 5.07 10.76
CA LYS A 202 13.45 5.19 12.23
C LYS A 202 12.16 5.80 12.79
N CYS A 203 11.54 6.75 12.09
CA CYS A 203 10.23 7.28 12.50
C CYS A 203 9.14 6.20 12.43
N LYS A 204 9.13 5.39 11.37
CA LYS A 204 8.22 4.24 11.25
C LYS A 204 8.44 3.22 12.37
N ASP A 205 9.70 2.88 12.67
CA ASP A 205 10.06 1.97 13.76
C ASP A 205 9.55 2.52 15.11
N VAL A 206 9.77 3.81 15.38
CA VAL A 206 9.29 4.48 16.61
C VAL A 206 7.77 4.44 16.68
N LYS A 207 7.06 4.77 15.61
CA LYS A 207 5.59 4.69 15.55
C LYS A 207 5.09 3.31 15.94
N HIS A 208 5.67 2.25 15.38
CA HIS A 208 5.29 0.88 15.70
C HIS A 208 5.60 0.51 17.16
N ASN A 209 6.76 0.92 17.67
CA ASN A 209 7.14 0.66 19.05
C ASN A 209 6.19 1.37 20.02
N LEU A 210 5.79 2.61 19.73
CA LEU A 210 4.83 3.36 20.55
C LEU A 210 3.43 2.71 20.58
N SER A 211 3.06 1.92 19.56
CA SER A 211 1.82 1.14 19.59
C SER A 211 1.89 -0.11 20.49
N ALA A 212 3.10 -0.60 20.79
CA ALA A 212 3.32 -1.79 21.62
C ALA A 212 3.76 -1.45 23.05
N THR A 213 4.24 -0.23 23.28
CA THR A 213 4.70 0.23 24.59
C THR A 213 3.55 0.95 25.27
N LEU A 214 2.79 0.23 26.10
CA LEU A 214 1.83 0.82 27.02
C LEU A 214 2.62 1.53 28.12
N GLU A 215 2.76 2.85 28.04
CA GLU A 215 2.75 3.64 29.28
C GLU A 215 1.28 3.75 29.67
N ASP A 216 0.94 3.23 30.85
CA ASP A 216 -0.40 3.32 31.42
C ASP A 216 -0.88 4.78 31.36
N TRP A 217 -1.95 5.02 30.59
CA TRP A 217 -2.62 6.31 30.50
C TRP A 217 -3.61 6.51 31.63
#